data_AF-A0A0J9T586-F1
#
_entry.id   AF-A0A0J9T586-F1
#
_cell.length_a   1.000
_cell.length_b   1.000
_cell.length_c   1.000
_cell.angle_alpha   90.00
_cell.angle_beta   90.00
_cell.angle_gamma   90.00
#
_symmetry.space_group_name_H-M   'P 1'
#
loop_
_entity.id
_entity.type
_entity.pdbx_description
1 polymer ?
#
loop_
_entity_poly.entity_id
_entity_poly.type
_entity_poly.pdbx_seq_one_letter_code
_entity_poly.pdbx_strand_id
1 'polypeptide(L)'
;MCGQFLKLYKSLSCYREDIQKHTTKINDCKFLNYWVNWKLNISKEKRNICVKKFYDDVVNHCVETFSPSSRFNLEHNINNIDLEKMNKLYNLYQKYHNLNSIFITSALQNPTLLLEPSNQCINEYNLARPMCYDENDKFCEKLRNFKSKYQNLYAQAQAKGTNFSKNFKRLPEEENSNIISSALLGSIFGLIPLFGLLYKVKKINAG
;
A
#
# COMPACT_ATOMS: atom_id res chain seq x y z
N MET A 1 6.95 0.83 18.86
CA MET A 1 6.93 -0.10 17.71
C MET A 1 6.32 -1.46 18.08
N CYS A 2 6.80 -2.10 19.16
CA CYS A 2 6.32 -3.42 19.62
C CYS A 2 4.79 -3.57 19.72
N GLY A 3 4.08 -2.67 20.42
CA GLY A 3 2.61 -2.77 20.52
C GLY A 3 1.84 -2.67 19.19
N GLN A 4 2.36 -1.95 18.19
CA GLN A 4 1.76 -1.90 16.84
C GLN A 4 2.06 -3.20 16.07
N PHE A 5 3.28 -3.71 16.21
CA PHE A 5 3.69 -4.98 15.64
C PHE A 5 2.81 -6.12 16.16
N LEU A 6 2.62 -6.24 17.47
CA LEU A 6 1.80 -7.30 18.08
C LEU A 6 0.34 -7.24 17.61
N LYS A 7 -0.24 -6.05 17.48
CA LYS A 7 -1.59 -5.87 16.93
C LYS A 7 -1.67 -6.33 15.47
N LEU A 8 -0.69 -5.94 14.65
CA LEU A 8 -0.64 -6.33 13.25
C LEU A 8 -0.45 -7.85 13.12
N TYR A 9 0.51 -8.42 13.85
CA TYR A 9 0.80 -9.85 13.93
C TYR A 9 -0.47 -10.67 14.24
N LYS A 10 -1.24 -10.31 15.29
CA LYS A 10 -2.48 -11.01 15.67
C LYS A 10 -3.58 -10.92 14.60
N SER A 11 -3.56 -9.88 13.77
CA SER A 11 -4.54 -9.64 12.71
C SER A 11 -4.25 -10.38 11.40
N LEU A 12 -3.07 -10.99 11.29
CA LEU A 12 -2.55 -11.69 10.12
C LEU A 12 -2.55 -13.21 10.36
N SER A 13 -2.68 -13.98 9.28
CA SER A 13 -2.69 -15.45 9.32
C SER A 13 -1.30 -16.07 9.33
N CYS A 14 -0.24 -15.27 9.24
CA CYS A 14 1.15 -15.70 9.10
C CYS A 14 1.57 -16.78 10.11
N TYR A 15 0.96 -16.80 11.30
CA TYR A 15 1.35 -17.69 12.40
C TYR A 15 0.17 -18.45 13.01
N ARG A 16 -0.96 -18.53 12.30
CA ARG A 16 -2.07 -19.42 12.66
C ARG A 16 -1.75 -20.83 12.14
N GLU A 17 -2.00 -21.84 12.97
CA GLU A 17 -1.75 -23.25 12.63
C GLU A 17 -2.80 -23.81 11.66
N ASP A 18 -3.88 -23.07 11.44
CA ASP A 18 -5.03 -23.44 10.61
C ASP A 18 -4.62 -23.61 9.13
N ILE A 19 -4.53 -24.87 8.70
CA ILE A 19 -3.86 -25.38 7.48
C ILE A 19 -4.56 -24.97 6.16
N GLN A 20 -5.81 -24.48 6.20
CA GLN A 20 -6.65 -24.42 5.00
C GLN A 20 -6.24 -23.40 3.92
N LYS A 21 -5.32 -22.44 4.19
CA LYS A 21 -4.96 -21.38 3.21
C LYS A 21 -3.47 -21.01 3.21
N HIS A 22 -2.61 -21.95 2.84
CA HIS A 22 -1.15 -21.77 2.76
C HIS A 22 -0.70 -20.51 1.99
N THR A 23 -1.32 -20.19 0.85
CA THR A 23 -0.96 -18.99 0.05
C THR A 23 -1.31 -17.67 0.76
N THR A 24 -2.44 -17.60 1.45
CA THR A 24 -2.84 -16.41 2.23
C THR A 24 -1.87 -16.18 3.38
N LYS A 25 -1.47 -17.26 4.06
CA LYS A 25 -0.48 -17.24 5.14
C LYS A 25 0.86 -16.66 4.67
N ILE A 26 1.38 -17.11 3.53
CA ILE A 26 2.63 -16.59 2.95
C ILE A 26 2.53 -15.10 2.63
N ASN A 27 1.42 -14.65 2.04
CA ASN A 27 1.24 -13.24 1.69
C ASN A 27 1.17 -12.34 2.92
N ASP A 28 0.47 -12.79 3.97
CA ASP A 28 0.41 -12.10 5.25
C ASP A 28 1.78 -12.00 5.92
N CYS A 29 2.60 -13.06 5.86
CA CYS A 29 3.98 -13.02 6.35
C CYS A 29 4.85 -12.03 5.56
N LYS A 30 4.79 -12.07 4.23
CA LYS A 30 5.53 -11.14 3.37
C LYS A 30 5.13 -9.68 3.64
N PHE A 31 3.85 -9.44 3.87
CA PHE A 31 3.35 -8.12 4.25
C PHE A 31 3.87 -7.68 5.62
N LEU A 32 3.91 -8.57 6.61
CA LEU A 32 4.48 -8.26 7.92
C LEU A 32 5.98 -7.93 7.81
N ASN A 33 6.74 -8.69 7.02
CA ASN A 33 8.15 -8.38 6.76
C ASN A 33 8.33 -7.01 6.11
N TYR A 34 7.55 -6.69 5.08
CA TYR A 34 7.51 -5.35 4.48
C TYR A 34 7.22 -4.26 5.52
N TRP A 35 6.20 -4.46 6.35
CA TRP A 35 5.78 -3.47 7.35
C TRP A 35 6.88 -3.17 8.36
N VAL A 36 7.58 -4.21 8.83
CA VAL A 36 8.72 -4.04 9.76
C VAL A 36 9.85 -3.30 9.07
N ASN A 37 10.24 -3.69 7.85
CA ASN A 37 11.26 -2.99 7.05
C ASN A 37 10.93 -1.50 6.90
N TRP A 38 9.69 -1.18 6.53
CA TRP A 38 9.23 0.20 6.41
C TRP A 38 9.31 0.94 7.74
N LYS A 39 8.82 0.35 8.83
CA LYS A 39 8.83 0.96 10.17
C LYS A 39 10.22 1.25 10.69
N LEU A 40 11.17 0.34 10.47
CA LEU A 40 12.56 0.53 10.85
C LEU A 40 13.19 1.65 10.01
N ASN A 41 12.97 1.66 8.69
CA ASN A 41 13.51 2.66 7.77
C ASN A 41 13.04 4.10 8.07
N ILE A 42 11.79 4.30 8.50
CA ILE A 42 11.26 5.64 8.84
C ILE A 42 11.51 6.05 10.30
N SER A 43 11.99 5.15 11.14
CA SER A 43 12.24 5.48 12.55
C SER A 43 13.41 6.45 12.64
N LYS A 44 13.26 7.53 13.44
CA LYS A 44 14.21 8.66 13.53
C LYS A 44 15.63 8.27 13.93
N GLU A 45 15.79 7.06 14.46
CA GLU A 45 17.09 6.48 14.69
C GLU A 45 17.48 5.74 13.42
N LYS A 46 18.32 6.36 12.58
CA LYS A 46 19.01 5.73 11.43
C LYS A 46 19.97 4.59 11.86
N ARG A 47 19.62 3.83 12.89
CA ARG A 47 20.26 2.57 13.20
C ARG A 47 19.82 1.62 12.11
N ASN A 48 20.76 1.08 11.34
CA ASN A 48 20.55 -0.07 10.45
C ASN A 48 20.20 -1.30 11.31
N ILE A 49 19.04 -1.27 11.98
CA ILE A 49 18.55 -2.37 12.79
C ILE A 49 18.18 -3.45 11.80
N CYS A 50 18.92 -4.56 11.87
CA CYS A 50 18.60 -5.75 11.12
C CYS A 50 17.18 -6.20 11.47
N VAL A 51 16.33 -6.40 10.47
CA VAL A 51 14.94 -6.87 10.64
C VAL A 51 14.92 -8.14 11.47
N LYS A 52 15.82 -9.09 11.17
CA LYS A 52 15.96 -10.32 11.95
C LYS A 52 16.18 -10.05 13.43
N LYS A 53 17.08 -9.10 13.77
CA LYS A 53 17.32 -8.70 15.16
C LYS A 53 16.06 -8.13 15.82
N PHE A 54 15.29 -7.31 15.11
CA PHE A 54 14.01 -6.81 15.63
C PHE A 54 13.04 -7.95 15.95
N TYR A 55 12.91 -8.94 15.06
CA TYR A 55 12.04 -10.09 15.32
C TYR A 55 12.54 -10.93 16.49
N ASP A 56 13.85 -11.23 16.55
CA ASP A 56 14.46 -11.96 17.66
C ASP A 56 14.20 -11.25 19.00
N ASP A 57 14.43 -9.93 19.06
CA ASP A 57 14.22 -9.11 20.26
C ASP A 57 12.73 -9.12 20.70
N VAL A 58 11.80 -8.97 19.75
CA VAL A 58 10.36 -8.95 20.05
C VAL A 58 9.84 -10.33 20.46
N VAL A 59 10.30 -11.40 19.82
CA VAL A 59 9.95 -12.78 20.18
C VAL A 59 10.44 -13.10 21.59
N ASN A 60 11.70 -12.77 21.90
CA ASN A 60 12.27 -12.98 23.23
C ASN A 60 11.57 -12.17 24.32
N HIS A 61 11.05 -10.98 23.98
CA HIS A 61 10.36 -10.13 24.96
C HIS A 61 8.88 -10.48 25.14
N CYS A 62 8.25 -11.17 24.18
CA CYS A 62 6.83 -11.54 24.26
C CYS A 62 6.62 -13.03 23.94
N VAL A 63 7.42 -13.90 24.53
CA VAL A 63 7.44 -15.36 24.28
C VAL A 63 6.04 -15.99 24.36
N GLU A 64 5.20 -15.57 25.31
CA GLU A 64 3.83 -16.07 25.46
C GLU A 64 2.89 -15.70 24.30
N THR A 65 3.24 -14.71 23.47
CA THR A 65 2.46 -14.28 22.31
C THR A 65 2.86 -14.99 21.01
N PHE A 66 4.07 -15.56 20.95
CA PHE A 66 4.62 -16.17 19.74
C PHE A 66 4.65 -17.70 19.89
N SER A 67 4.00 -18.41 18.96
CA SER A 67 4.12 -19.88 18.92
C SER A 67 5.58 -20.27 18.60
N PRO A 68 6.14 -21.35 19.16
CA PRO A 68 7.46 -21.84 18.76
C PRO A 68 7.60 -22.10 17.25
N SER A 69 6.48 -22.42 16.58
CA SER A 69 6.36 -22.61 15.13
C SER A 69 6.26 -21.29 14.34
N SER A 70 6.26 -20.14 15.02
CA SER A 70 6.13 -18.81 14.41
C SER A 70 7.41 -18.25 13.78
N ARG A 71 8.43 -19.09 13.56
CA ARG A 71 9.64 -18.70 12.83
C ARG A 71 9.49 -19.09 11.36
N PHE A 72 8.72 -18.32 10.61
CA PHE A 72 8.78 -18.40 9.16
C PHE A 72 10.02 -17.64 8.72
N ASN A 73 11.01 -18.28 8.08
CA ASN A 73 12.24 -17.66 7.53
C ASN A 73 11.98 -16.59 6.43
N LEU A 74 11.11 -15.62 6.71
CA LEU A 74 10.65 -14.56 5.85
C LEU A 74 11.06 -13.20 6.43
N GLU A 75 11.65 -13.16 7.63
CA GLU A 75 12.23 -11.96 8.24
C GLU A 75 13.59 -11.65 7.59
N HIS A 76 13.57 -10.81 6.54
CA HIS A 76 14.78 -10.38 5.86
C HIS A 76 14.75 -8.89 5.58
N ASN A 77 15.94 -8.29 5.53
CA ASN A 77 16.09 -6.91 5.12
C ASN A 77 15.73 -6.79 3.64
N ILE A 78 14.79 -5.90 3.33
CA ILE A 78 14.51 -5.46 1.97
C ILE A 78 15.45 -4.30 1.71
N ASN A 79 16.16 -4.31 0.59
CA ASN A 79 17.03 -3.19 0.24
C ASN A 79 16.21 -1.90 0.07
N ASN A 80 16.85 -0.75 0.28
CA ASN A 80 16.14 0.52 0.34
C ASN A 80 15.41 0.89 -0.95
N ILE A 81 15.97 0.52 -2.12
CA ILE A 81 15.38 0.81 -3.43
C ILE A 81 14.09 0.01 -3.61
N ASP A 82 14.12 -1.29 -3.33
CA ASP A 82 12.95 -2.15 -3.41
C ASP A 82 11.91 -1.77 -2.36
N LEU A 83 12.33 -1.40 -1.15
CA LEU A 83 11.44 -0.93 -0.11
C LEU A 83 10.73 0.37 -0.53
N GLU A 84 11.44 1.30 -1.16
CA GLU A 84 10.86 2.53 -1.71
C GLU A 84 9.84 2.23 -2.81
N LYS A 85 10.19 1.38 -3.78
CA LYS A 85 9.27 0.90 -4.82
C LYS A 85 8.01 0.26 -4.22
N MET A 86 8.16 -0.59 -3.21
CA MET A 86 7.03 -1.21 -2.51
C MET A 86 6.16 -0.16 -1.79
N ASN A 87 6.76 0.84 -1.14
CA ASN A 87 6.02 1.93 -0.49
C ASN A 87 5.20 2.74 -1.50
N LYS A 88 5.77 3.05 -2.67
CA LYS A 88 5.06 3.75 -3.74
C LYS A 88 3.86 2.94 -4.22
N LEU A 89 4.02 1.64 -4.48
CA LEU A 89 2.90 0.78 -4.87
C LEU A 89 1.84 0.71 -3.76
N TYR A 90 2.25 0.55 -2.50
CA TYR A 90 1.32 0.47 -1.38
C TYR A 90 0.49 1.76 -1.23
N ASN A 91 1.12 2.93 -1.31
CA ASN A 91 0.42 4.22 -1.27
C ASN A 91 -0.53 4.37 -2.46
N LEU A 92 -0.06 4.06 -3.66
CA LEU A 92 -0.82 4.14 -4.90
C LEU A 92 -2.10 3.28 -4.84
N TYR A 93 -1.99 2.03 -4.39
CA TYR A 93 -3.15 1.13 -4.24
C TYR A 93 -4.11 1.57 -3.12
N GLN A 94 -3.62 2.18 -2.04
CA GLN A 94 -4.50 2.75 -1.02
C GLN A 94 -5.33 3.92 -1.56
N LYS A 95 -4.70 4.83 -2.32
CA LYS A 95 -5.41 5.95 -2.97
C LYS A 95 -6.46 5.43 -3.95
N TYR A 96 -6.11 4.43 -4.76
CA TYR A 96 -7.08 3.78 -5.65
C TYR A 96 -8.23 3.12 -4.89
N HIS A 97 -7.95 2.42 -3.78
CA HIS A 97 -9.01 1.80 -2.99
C HIS A 97 -9.99 2.85 -2.44
N ASN A 98 -9.49 4.00 -1.97
CA ASN A 98 -10.33 5.11 -1.55
C ASN A 98 -11.19 5.66 -2.70
N LEU A 99 -10.57 5.94 -3.84
CA LEU A 99 -11.27 6.40 -5.05
C LEU A 99 -12.37 5.41 -5.47
N ASN A 100 -12.04 4.12 -5.54
CA ASN A 100 -12.99 3.07 -5.90
C ASN A 100 -14.14 2.95 -4.90
N SER A 101 -13.85 3.07 -3.60
CA SER A 101 -14.88 3.07 -2.55
C SER A 101 -15.87 4.22 -2.74
N ILE A 102 -15.37 5.44 -2.97
CA ILE A 102 -16.19 6.64 -3.23
C ILE A 102 -16.99 6.46 -4.52
N PHE A 103 -16.37 5.91 -5.57
CA PHE A 103 -17.03 5.63 -6.85
C PHE A 103 -18.23 4.69 -6.71
N ILE A 104 -18.09 3.64 -5.89
CA ILE A 104 -19.15 2.65 -5.68
C ILE A 104 -20.25 3.17 -4.73
N THR A 105 -19.88 3.91 -3.67
CA THR A 105 -20.80 4.18 -2.54
C THR A 105 -21.39 5.58 -2.51
N SER A 106 -20.68 6.61 -2.99
CA SER A 106 -21.08 8.02 -2.77
C SER A 106 -21.22 8.82 -4.07
N ALA A 107 -20.47 8.45 -5.11
CA ALA A 107 -20.44 9.22 -6.35
C ALA A 107 -21.78 9.24 -7.09
N LEU A 108 -22.68 8.29 -6.83
CA LEU A 108 -24.05 8.29 -7.39
C LEU A 108 -24.83 9.57 -7.03
N GLN A 109 -24.63 10.09 -5.81
CA GLN A 109 -25.32 11.29 -5.33
C GLN A 109 -24.51 12.56 -5.59
N ASN A 110 -23.18 12.46 -5.52
CA ASN A 110 -22.29 13.60 -5.75
C ASN A 110 -21.01 13.18 -6.48
N PRO A 111 -21.00 13.21 -7.83
CA PRO A 111 -19.82 12.87 -8.62
C PRO A 111 -18.59 13.74 -8.36
N THR A 112 -18.75 14.95 -7.82
CA THR A 112 -17.62 15.86 -7.53
C THR A 112 -16.65 15.29 -6.49
N LEU A 113 -17.12 14.35 -5.65
CA LEU A 113 -16.30 13.64 -4.67
C LEU A 113 -15.19 12.78 -5.31
N LEU A 114 -15.26 12.52 -6.62
CA LEU A 114 -14.24 11.76 -7.36
C LEU A 114 -13.00 12.60 -7.72
N LEU A 115 -13.11 13.93 -7.72
CA LEU A 115 -12.08 14.80 -8.29
C LEU A 115 -10.80 14.77 -7.47
N GLU A 116 -10.91 14.95 -6.15
CA GLU A 116 -9.77 14.95 -5.26
C GLU A 116 -9.09 13.56 -5.21
N PRO A 117 -9.81 12.44 -4.98
CA PRO A 117 -9.18 11.13 -4.93
C PRO A 117 -8.57 10.67 -6.26
N SER A 118 -9.16 11.05 -7.40
CA SER A 118 -8.59 10.75 -8.71
C SER A 118 -7.31 11.55 -8.98
N ASN A 119 -7.26 12.83 -8.57
CA ASN A 119 -6.03 13.63 -8.58
C ASN A 119 -4.94 13.01 -7.69
N GLN A 120 -5.27 12.57 -6.46
CA GLN A 120 -4.31 11.92 -5.57
C GLN A 120 -3.70 10.67 -6.20
N CYS A 121 -4.51 9.84 -6.86
CA CYS A 121 -4.02 8.65 -7.56
C CYS A 121 -3.03 9.01 -8.68
N ILE A 122 -3.35 10.03 -9.48
CA ILE A 122 -2.48 10.47 -10.59
C ILE A 122 -1.15 11.02 -10.07
N ASN A 123 -1.19 11.82 -9.00
CA ASN A 123 0.02 12.37 -8.39
C ASN A 123 0.93 11.24 -7.90
N GLU A 124 0.40 10.27 -7.16
CA GLU A 124 1.19 9.11 -6.71
C GLU A 124 1.68 8.25 -7.88
N TYR A 125 0.87 8.07 -8.93
CA TYR A 125 1.28 7.35 -10.14
C TYR A 125 2.46 8.05 -10.83
N ASN A 126 2.41 9.36 -10.96
CA ASN A 126 3.47 10.16 -11.59
C ASN A 126 4.76 10.16 -10.76
N LEU A 127 4.68 10.00 -9.43
CA LEU A 127 5.85 9.80 -8.57
C LEU A 127 6.43 8.38 -8.68
N ALA A 128 5.58 7.38 -8.95
CA ALA A 128 6.00 5.98 -9.08
C ALA A 128 6.54 5.64 -10.47
N ARG A 129 5.98 6.25 -11.53
CA ARG A 129 6.29 5.98 -12.94
C ARG A 129 7.79 6.07 -13.26
N PRO A 130 8.54 7.10 -12.84
CA PRO A 130 9.96 7.20 -13.15
C PRO A 130 10.80 6.07 -12.55
N MET A 131 10.33 5.35 -11.53
CA MET A 131 11.04 4.22 -10.92
C MET A 131 10.94 2.92 -11.74
N CYS A 132 10.17 2.95 -12.83
CA CYS A 132 10.01 1.84 -13.76
C CYS A 132 11.01 2.00 -14.93
N TYR A 133 12.25 1.54 -14.74
CA TYR A 133 13.32 1.66 -15.74
C TYR A 133 13.47 0.44 -16.65
N ASP A 134 13.09 -0.73 -16.16
CA ASP A 134 13.11 -1.99 -16.91
C ASP A 134 11.70 -2.57 -16.92
N GLU A 135 11.07 -2.66 -18.10
CA GLU A 135 9.70 -3.14 -18.24
C GLU A 135 9.47 -4.56 -17.71
N ASN A 136 10.54 -5.35 -17.59
CA ASN A 136 10.53 -6.70 -17.04
C ASN A 136 10.65 -6.73 -15.51
N ASP A 137 10.91 -5.60 -14.85
CA ASP A 137 10.93 -5.48 -13.39
C ASP A 137 9.51 -5.72 -12.83
N LYS A 138 9.43 -6.47 -11.71
CA LYS A 138 8.15 -6.77 -11.05
C LYS A 138 7.40 -5.50 -10.62
N PHE A 139 8.10 -4.44 -10.24
CA PHE A 139 7.52 -3.13 -9.95
C PHE A 139 6.81 -2.57 -11.18
N CYS A 140 7.46 -2.57 -12.34
CA CYS A 140 6.88 -2.14 -13.61
C CYS A 140 5.63 -2.94 -13.96
N GLU A 141 5.69 -4.27 -13.80
CA GLU A 141 4.52 -5.14 -13.98
C GLU A 141 3.36 -4.75 -13.07
N LYS A 142 3.61 -4.51 -11.77
CA LYS A 142 2.57 -4.09 -10.82
C LYS A 142 2.04 -2.68 -11.12
N LEU A 143 2.87 -1.77 -11.62
CA LEU A 143 2.47 -0.43 -12.01
C LEU A 143 1.60 -0.45 -13.28
N ARG A 144 1.92 -1.29 -14.25
CA ARG A 144 1.09 -1.53 -15.45
C ARG A 144 -0.27 -2.11 -15.10
N ASN A 145 -0.29 -3.08 -14.18
CA ASN A 145 -1.53 -3.65 -13.65
C ASN A 145 -2.38 -2.59 -12.95
N PHE A 146 -1.76 -1.66 -12.22
CA PHE A 146 -2.45 -0.51 -11.66
C PHE A 146 -3.04 0.39 -12.75
N LYS A 147 -2.25 0.76 -13.77
CA LYS A 147 -2.69 1.60 -14.90
C LYS A 147 -3.95 1.01 -15.55
N SER A 148 -3.94 -0.29 -15.84
CA SER A 148 -5.09 -1.00 -16.42
C SER A 148 -6.33 -0.97 -15.51
N LYS A 149 -6.18 -1.23 -14.20
CA LYS A 149 -7.30 -1.14 -13.24
C LYS A 149 -7.91 0.26 -13.18
N TYR A 150 -7.05 1.29 -13.12
CA TYR A 150 -7.50 2.68 -13.11
C TYR A 150 -8.23 3.07 -14.39
N GLN A 151 -7.69 2.69 -15.55
CA GLN A 151 -8.32 2.93 -16.85
C GLN A 151 -9.68 2.25 -16.96
N ASN A 152 -9.83 1.03 -16.45
CA ASN A 152 -11.12 0.36 -16.39
C ASN A 152 -12.12 1.12 -15.50
N LEU A 153 -11.71 1.56 -14.31
CA LEU A 153 -12.56 2.35 -13.42
C LEU A 153 -12.97 3.69 -14.06
N TYR A 154 -12.06 4.33 -14.78
CA TYR A 154 -12.36 5.54 -15.55
C TYR A 154 -13.37 5.29 -16.68
N ALA A 155 -13.24 4.19 -17.43
CA ALA A 155 -14.21 3.80 -18.45
C ALA A 155 -15.60 3.55 -17.85
N GLN A 156 -15.69 2.95 -16.66
CA GLN A 156 -16.96 2.84 -15.93
C GLN A 156 -17.53 4.21 -15.55
N ALA A 157 -16.69 5.17 -15.14
CA ALA A 157 -17.13 6.54 -14.89
C ALA A 157 -17.67 7.21 -16.16
N GLN A 158 -17.05 7.00 -17.32
CA GLN A 158 -17.57 7.47 -18.60
C GLN A 158 -18.94 6.86 -18.93
N ALA A 159 -19.11 5.55 -18.72
CA ALA A 159 -20.39 4.87 -18.95
C ALA A 159 -21.52 5.39 -18.04
N LYS A 160 -21.19 5.89 -16.83
CA LYS A 160 -22.15 6.54 -15.92
C LYS A 160 -22.54 7.97 -16.35
N GLY A 161 -21.86 8.55 -17.33
CA GLY A 161 -22.18 9.84 -17.92
C GLY A 161 -21.14 10.93 -17.66
N THR A 162 -21.27 12.03 -18.41
CA THR A 162 -20.30 13.15 -18.44
C THR A 162 -20.10 13.80 -17.07
N ASN A 163 -21.10 13.78 -16.20
CA ASN A 163 -20.98 14.31 -14.84
C ASN A 163 -19.99 13.52 -13.97
N PHE A 164 -19.80 12.22 -14.24
CA PHE A 164 -18.80 11.40 -13.56
C PHE A 164 -17.42 11.58 -14.18
N SER A 165 -17.31 11.44 -15.51
CA SER A 165 -16.02 11.51 -16.19
C SER A 165 -15.34 12.87 -16.08
N LYS A 166 -16.09 13.99 -16.00
CA LYS A 166 -15.50 15.32 -15.78
C LYS A 166 -14.88 15.49 -14.38
N ASN A 167 -15.41 14.74 -13.40
CA ASN A 167 -14.94 14.75 -12.01
C ASN A 167 -13.97 13.59 -11.73
N PHE A 168 -13.62 12.79 -12.72
CA PHE A 168 -12.67 11.70 -12.59
C PHE A 168 -11.50 12.03 -13.52
N LYS A 169 -10.30 12.22 -12.97
CA LYS A 169 -9.15 12.56 -13.81
C LYS A 169 -8.63 11.32 -14.54
N ARG A 170 -8.27 11.47 -15.82
CA ARG A 170 -7.72 10.38 -16.62
C ARG A 170 -6.21 10.28 -16.39
N LEU A 171 -5.66 9.06 -16.31
CA LEU A 171 -4.22 8.88 -16.40
C LEU A 171 -3.71 9.34 -17.79
N PRO A 172 -2.51 9.92 -17.89
CA PRO A 172 -1.94 10.28 -19.17
C PRO A 172 -1.79 9.03 -20.07
N GLU A 173 -2.11 9.19 -21.35
CA GLU A 173 -2.02 8.10 -22.34
C GLU A 173 -0.57 7.73 -22.63
N GLU A 174 0.32 8.73 -22.71
CA GLU A 174 1.73 8.58 -23.05
C GLU A 174 2.67 8.53 -21.84
N GLU A 175 3.80 7.84 -22.02
CA GLU A 175 4.93 7.85 -21.07
C GLU A 175 5.65 9.21 -21.02
N ASN A 176 5.58 9.99 -22.10
CA ASN A 176 6.31 11.25 -22.29
C ASN A 176 5.58 12.52 -21.85
N SER A 177 4.43 12.43 -21.18
CA SER A 177 3.85 13.62 -20.56
C SER A 177 4.69 14.01 -19.33
N ASN A 178 5.75 14.79 -19.55
CA ASN A 178 6.47 15.56 -18.55
C ASN A 178 5.54 16.64 -17.98
N ILE A 179 4.47 16.24 -17.29
CA ILE A 179 3.81 17.11 -16.34
C ILE A 179 4.48 16.86 -14.99
N ILE A 180 5.76 17.22 -14.91
CA ILE A 180 6.39 17.52 -13.63
C ILE A 180 5.77 18.86 -13.22
N SER A 181 4.67 18.82 -12.47
CA SER A 181 4.23 20.02 -11.77
C SER A 181 5.31 20.33 -10.74
N SER A 182 6.16 21.32 -11.02
CA SER A 182 7.20 21.83 -10.13
C SER A 182 6.66 22.24 -8.75
N ALA A 183 5.33 22.38 -8.61
CA ALA A 183 4.63 22.58 -7.35
C ALA A 183 4.62 21.35 -6.41
N LEU A 184 4.87 20.12 -6.90
CA LEU A 184 4.79 18.89 -6.08
C LEU A 184 6.05 18.58 -5.27
N LEU A 185 7.22 19.11 -5.67
CA LEU A 185 8.48 18.88 -4.94
C LEU A 185 8.52 19.61 -3.57
N GLY A 186 7.60 20.54 -3.32
CA GLY A 186 7.54 21.35 -2.10
C GLY A 186 6.72 20.77 -0.95
N SER A 187 6.04 19.62 -1.10
CA SER A 187 5.17 19.07 -0.04
C SER A 187 5.74 17.78 0.56
N ILE A 188 6.80 17.93 1.38
CA ILE A 188 7.21 16.91 2.37
C ILE A 188 6.19 16.90 3.51
N PHE A 189 4.91 16.63 3.24
CA PHE A 189 3.91 16.42 4.29
C PHE A 189 2.83 15.48 3.77
N GLY A 190 2.96 14.19 4.11
CA GLY A 190 1.91 13.24 3.76
C GLY A 190 2.19 11.76 3.92
N LEU A 191 3.27 11.32 4.59
CA LEU A 191 3.30 9.97 5.17
C LEU A 191 2.34 9.93 6.37
N ILE A 192 1.04 10.13 6.12
CA ILE A 192 0.02 9.71 7.08
C ILE A 192 0.20 8.20 7.20
N PRO A 193 0.47 7.66 8.39
CA PRO A 193 0.45 6.22 8.59
C PRO A 193 -1.01 5.76 8.49
N LEU A 194 -1.51 5.56 7.27
CA LEU A 194 -2.87 5.13 6.94
C LEU A 194 -3.24 3.74 7.52
N PHE A 195 -2.30 3.06 8.20
CA PHE A 195 -2.55 1.82 8.94
C PHE A 195 -3.68 1.95 9.98
N GLY A 196 -3.94 3.15 10.51
CA GLY A 196 -5.08 3.39 11.40
C GLY A 196 -6.46 3.21 10.73
N LEU A 197 -6.57 3.47 9.42
CA LEU A 197 -7.82 3.33 8.67
C LEU A 197 -8.13 1.85 8.35
N LEU A 198 -7.11 1.04 8.03
CA LEU A 198 -7.30 -0.40 7.81
C LEU A 198 -7.78 -1.13 9.08
N TYR A 199 -7.29 -0.72 10.27
CA TYR A 199 -7.78 -1.25 11.54
C TYR A 199 -9.27 -0.91 11.77
N LYS A 200 -9.69 0.30 11.39
CA LYS A 200 -11.08 0.76 11.56
C LYS A 200 -12.05 0.02 10.63
N VAL A 201 -11.65 -0.25 9.38
CA VAL A 201 -12.47 -1.00 8.41
C VAL A 201 -12.66 -2.46 8.82
N LYS A 202 -11.62 -3.14 9.33
CA LYS A 202 -11.76 -4.52 9.85
C LYS A 202 -12.70 -4.62 11.07
N LYS A 203 -12.73 -3.60 11.94
CA LYS A 203 -13.60 -3.58 13.13
C LYS A 203 -15.09 -3.43 12.78
N ILE A 204 -15.42 -2.77 11.66
CA ILE A 204 -16.80 -2.57 11.21
C ILE A 204 -17.39 -3.88 10.63
N ASN A 205 -16.55 -4.73 10.03
CA ASN A 205 -16.99 -5.98 9.40
C ASN A 205 -17.00 -7.20 10.35
N ALA A 206 -16.85 -6.99 11.66
CA ALA A 206 -16.81 -8.05 12.68
C ALA A 206 -17.93 -7.88 13.73
N GLY A 207 -18.99 -7.15 13.39
CA GLY A 207 -20.24 -7.06 14.16
C GLY A 207 -21.30 -7.98 13.59
#